data_AF-A0A660CAC0-F1
#
_entry.id   AF-A0A660CAC0-F1
#
_cell.length_a   1.000
_cell.length_b   1.000
_cell.length_c   1.000
_cell.angle_alpha   90.00
_cell.angle_beta   90.00
_cell.angle_gamma   90.00
#
_symmetry.space_group_name_H-M   'P 1'
#
loop_
_entity.id
_entity.type
_entity.pdbx_description
1 polymer ?
#
loop_
_entity_poly.entity_id
_entity_poly.type
_entity_poly.pdbx_seq_one_letter_code
_entity_poly.pdbx_strand_id
1 'polypeptide(L)'
;MSGKHTAWHKSHAHNERRARALLCVVGVCYLALGVAGLASGPGRVLIFSSGLLLDVVRTAVGLLCLTALHPRASATALGSVLTVGFTALLAYGVPAAIVTDRVDMDHVFPISWADNVLHLATALIGLIVAMSRYRVRDVVAPGR
;
A
#
# COMPACT_ATOMS: atom_id res chain seq x y z
N MET A 1 0.88 23.05 34.62
CA MET A 1 1.57 22.27 33.57
C MET A 1 0.74 21.09 32.98
N SER A 2 -0.59 21.07 33.13
CA SER A 2 -1.45 19.91 32.79
C SER A 2 -1.94 19.85 31.32
N GLY A 3 -2.03 20.99 30.61
CA GLY A 3 -2.63 21.06 29.26
C GLY A 3 -1.79 20.50 28.10
N LYS A 4 -0.47 20.34 28.27
CA LYS A 4 0.39 19.78 27.21
C LYS A 4 0.17 18.27 27.05
N HIS A 5 0.03 17.53 28.15
CA HIS A 5 -0.09 16.07 28.13
C HIS A 5 -1.39 15.59 27.44
N THR A 6 -2.49 16.32 27.61
CA THR A 6 -3.80 15.98 27.01
C THR A 6 -3.88 16.31 25.51
N ALA A 7 -3.24 17.38 25.07
CA ALA A 7 -3.13 17.73 23.64
C ALA A 7 -2.32 16.69 22.86
N TRP A 8 -1.24 16.17 23.47
CA TRP A 8 -0.40 15.12 22.90
C TRP A 8 -1.16 13.81 22.66
N HIS A 9 -1.92 13.32 23.66
CA HIS A 9 -2.71 12.09 23.51
C HIS A 9 -3.77 12.18 22.40
N LYS A 10 -4.45 13.33 22.26
CA LYS A 10 -5.44 13.53 21.20
C LYS A 10 -4.80 13.51 19.80
N SER A 11 -3.65 14.14 19.63
CA SER A 11 -2.92 14.19 18.35
C SER A 11 -2.45 12.79 17.90
N HIS A 12 -1.92 12.00 18.83
CA HIS A 12 -1.48 10.62 18.52
C HIS A 12 -2.63 9.72 18.07
N ALA A 13 -3.73 9.73 18.82
CA ALA A 13 -4.89 8.91 18.47
C ALA A 13 -5.50 9.32 17.12
N HIS A 14 -5.42 10.60 16.76
CA HIS A 14 -5.87 11.09 15.46
C HIS A 14 -4.98 10.62 14.30
N ASN A 15 -3.66 10.69 14.47
CA ASN A 15 -2.70 10.24 13.45
C ASN A 15 -2.78 8.73 13.20
N GLU A 16 -2.97 7.93 14.25
CA GLU A 16 -3.13 6.49 14.12
C GLU A 16 -4.42 6.12 13.39
N ARG A 17 -5.55 6.79 13.71
CA ARG A 17 -6.81 6.63 12.97
C ARG A 17 -6.66 7.00 11.49
N ARG A 18 -5.95 8.08 11.19
CA ARG A 18 -5.67 8.49 9.80
C ARG A 18 -4.82 7.46 9.06
N ALA A 19 -3.76 6.94 9.69
CA ALA A 19 -2.92 5.91 9.09
C ALA A 19 -3.72 4.63 8.77
N ARG A 20 -4.54 4.17 9.72
CA ARG A 20 -5.43 3.02 9.52
C ARG A 20 -6.45 3.28 8.41
N ALA A 21 -7.04 4.48 8.37
CA ALA A 21 -7.98 4.87 7.31
C ALA A 21 -7.33 4.85 5.93
N LEU A 22 -6.11 5.39 5.79
CA LEU A 22 -5.35 5.35 4.53
C LEU A 22 -5.07 3.91 4.09
N LEU A 23 -4.63 3.04 5.00
CA LEU A 23 -4.42 1.62 4.72
C LEU A 23 -5.72 0.93 4.30
N CYS A 24 -6.85 1.25 4.94
CA CYS A 24 -8.14 0.69 4.55
C CYS A 24 -8.57 1.15 3.16
N VAL A 25 -8.40 2.44 2.82
CA VAL A 25 -8.71 2.95 1.48
C VAL A 25 -7.87 2.25 0.43
N VAL A 26 -6.55 2.14 0.65
CA VAL A 26 -5.66 1.36 -0.24
C VAL A 26 -6.15 -0.08 -0.34
N GLY A 27 -6.44 -0.72 0.79
CA GLY A 27 -6.91 -2.10 0.82
C GLY A 27 -8.19 -2.34 0.02
N VAL A 28 -9.18 -1.45 0.18
CA VAL A 28 -10.45 -1.52 -0.56
C VAL A 28 -10.22 -1.33 -2.06
N CYS A 29 -9.39 -0.35 -2.46
CA CYS A 29 -9.07 -0.13 -3.88
C CYS A 29 -8.41 -1.37 -4.51
N TYR A 30 -7.40 -1.94 -3.84
CA TYR A 30 -6.69 -3.13 -4.33
C TYR A 30 -7.60 -4.37 -4.36
N LEU A 31 -8.42 -4.54 -3.34
CA LEU A 31 -9.37 -5.64 -3.28
C LEU A 31 -10.42 -5.53 -4.39
N ALA A 32 -10.97 -4.34 -4.62
CA ALA A 32 -11.93 -4.10 -5.68
C ALA A 32 -11.34 -4.38 -7.07
N LEU A 33 -10.11 -3.89 -7.33
CA LEU A 33 -9.41 -4.17 -8.60
C LEU A 33 -9.10 -5.66 -8.79
N GLY A 34 -8.61 -6.33 -7.74
CA GLY A 34 -8.28 -7.76 -7.81
C GLY A 34 -9.51 -8.64 -8.01
N VAL A 35 -10.61 -8.38 -7.27
CA VAL A 35 -11.87 -9.12 -7.44
C VAL A 35 -12.49 -8.85 -8.81
N ALA A 36 -12.48 -7.60 -9.27
CA ALA A 36 -12.99 -7.25 -10.59
C ALA A 36 -12.17 -7.91 -11.71
N GLY A 37 -10.84 -7.98 -11.57
CA GLY A 37 -9.96 -8.65 -12.53
C GLY A 37 -10.18 -10.16 -12.56
N LEU A 38 -10.27 -10.80 -11.40
CA LEU A 38 -10.60 -12.23 -11.30
C LEU A 38 -11.98 -12.55 -11.90
N ALA A 39 -12.97 -11.67 -11.73
CA ALA A 39 -14.31 -11.84 -12.28
C ALA A 39 -14.38 -11.58 -13.79
N SER A 40 -13.57 -10.64 -14.31
CA SER A 40 -13.59 -10.22 -15.71
C SER A 40 -12.68 -11.07 -16.61
N GLY A 41 -11.66 -11.73 -16.03
CA GLY A 41 -10.66 -12.48 -16.76
C GLY A 41 -9.55 -11.61 -17.36
N PRO A 42 -8.57 -12.23 -18.07
CA PRO A 42 -7.40 -11.53 -18.59
C PRO A 42 -7.76 -10.39 -19.53
N GLY A 43 -7.10 -9.23 -19.39
CA GLY A 43 -7.37 -8.06 -20.22
C GLY A 43 -7.13 -6.76 -19.47
N ARG A 44 -8.18 -5.94 -19.32
CA ARG A 44 -8.13 -4.68 -18.59
C ARG A 44 -9.35 -4.50 -17.71
N VAL A 45 -9.13 -4.01 -16.50
CA VAL A 45 -10.17 -3.50 -15.61
C VAL A 45 -9.96 -2.01 -15.47
N LEU A 46 -10.93 -1.23 -15.97
CA LEU A 46 -10.79 0.23 -16.12
C LEU A 46 -9.59 0.57 -17.01
N ILE A 47 -8.54 1.15 -16.42
CA ILE A 47 -7.28 1.49 -17.08
C ILE A 47 -6.14 0.55 -16.71
N PHE A 48 -6.36 -0.33 -15.73
CA PHE A 48 -5.35 -1.23 -15.19
C PHE A 48 -5.33 -2.54 -15.96
N SER A 49 -4.13 -3.09 -16.12
CA SER A 49 -3.99 -4.42 -16.68
C SER A 49 -4.57 -5.46 -15.74
N SER A 50 -5.19 -6.49 -16.31
CA SER A 50 -5.76 -7.62 -15.59
C SER A 50 -5.13 -8.90 -16.12
N GLY A 51 -4.71 -9.74 -15.18
CA GLY A 51 -4.02 -10.99 -15.41
C GLY A 51 -4.05 -11.80 -14.12
N LEU A 52 -4.13 -13.12 -14.25
CA LEU A 52 -4.47 -13.98 -13.13
C LEU A 52 -3.58 -13.75 -11.90
N LEU A 53 -2.25 -13.75 -12.08
CA LEU A 53 -1.32 -13.55 -10.96
C LEU A 53 -1.40 -12.13 -10.41
N LEU A 54 -1.53 -11.12 -11.27
CA LEU A 54 -1.64 -9.72 -10.87
C LEU A 54 -2.89 -9.48 -10.02
N ASP A 55 -4.03 -10.04 -10.42
CA ASP A 55 -5.29 -9.87 -9.72
C ASP A 55 -5.35 -10.66 -8.40
N VAL A 56 -4.70 -11.83 -8.35
CA VAL A 56 -4.46 -12.56 -7.09
C VAL A 56 -3.60 -11.73 -6.14
N VAL A 57 -2.49 -11.14 -6.62
CA VAL A 57 -1.63 -10.29 -5.80
C VAL A 57 -2.39 -9.07 -5.29
N ARG A 58 -3.18 -8.39 -6.14
CA ARG A 58 -4.00 -7.25 -5.73
C ARG A 58 -5.01 -7.63 -4.65
N THR A 59 -5.67 -8.78 -4.82
CA THR A 59 -6.62 -9.31 -3.83
C THR A 59 -5.92 -9.60 -2.50
N ALA A 60 -4.75 -10.27 -2.53
CA ALA A 60 -3.98 -10.58 -1.33
C ALA A 60 -3.50 -9.31 -0.61
N VAL A 61 -3.01 -8.31 -1.33
CA VAL A 61 -2.64 -7.00 -0.76
C VAL A 61 -3.86 -6.30 -0.16
N GLY A 62 -5.00 -6.35 -0.85
CA GLY A 62 -6.26 -5.80 -0.37
C GLY A 62 -6.65 -6.39 0.99
N LEU A 63 -6.62 -7.72 1.10
CA LEU A 63 -6.87 -8.44 2.36
C LEU A 63 -5.84 -8.11 3.44
N LEU A 64 -4.55 -8.07 3.09
CA LEU A 64 -3.49 -7.68 4.03
C LEU A 64 -3.74 -6.28 4.60
N CYS A 65 -4.15 -5.33 3.78
CA CYS A 65 -4.47 -3.98 4.23
C CYS A 65 -5.72 -3.93 5.12
N LEU A 66 -6.73 -4.78 4.87
CA LEU A 66 -7.90 -4.88 5.75
C LEU A 66 -7.55 -5.40 7.14
N THR A 67 -6.43 -6.12 7.32
CA THR A 67 -5.96 -6.48 8.67
C THR A 67 -5.62 -5.26 9.52
N ALA A 68 -5.42 -4.06 8.93
CA ALA A 68 -5.25 -2.81 9.67
C ALA A 68 -6.48 -2.41 10.51
N LEU A 69 -7.67 -2.97 10.19
CA LEU A 69 -8.88 -2.83 11.01
C LEU A 69 -8.75 -3.57 12.35
N HIS A 70 -7.86 -4.56 12.44
CA HIS A 70 -7.70 -5.33 13.64
C HIS A 70 -6.98 -4.49 14.72
N PRO A 71 -7.48 -4.45 15.98
CA PRO A 71 -6.91 -3.61 17.03
C PRO A 71 -5.46 -3.97 17.39
N ARG A 72 -5.04 -5.21 17.12
CA ARG A 72 -3.68 -5.72 17.37
C ARG A 72 -2.70 -5.52 16.20
N ALA A 73 -3.17 -5.09 15.03
CA ALA A 73 -2.32 -4.93 13.86
C ALA A 73 -1.48 -3.66 13.96
N SER A 74 -0.18 -3.77 13.69
CA SER A 74 0.70 -2.60 13.60
C SER A 74 0.56 -1.94 12.23
N ALA A 75 -0.16 -0.82 12.18
CA ALA A 75 -0.30 -0.01 10.98
C ALA A 75 1.07 0.39 10.39
N THR A 76 2.05 0.65 11.25
CA THR A 76 3.42 1.01 10.82
C THR A 76 4.16 -0.15 10.16
N ALA A 77 3.99 -1.39 10.66
CA ALA A 77 4.58 -2.57 10.04
C ALA A 77 3.94 -2.85 8.67
N LEU A 78 2.61 -2.72 8.57
CA LEU A 78 1.90 -2.82 7.30
C LEU A 78 2.37 -1.76 6.31
N GLY A 79 2.54 -0.51 6.76
CA GLY A 79 3.11 0.56 5.93
C GLY A 79 4.50 0.23 5.38
N SER A 80 5.39 -0.33 6.22
CA SER A 80 6.72 -0.77 5.76
C SER A 80 6.65 -1.89 4.72
N VAL A 81 5.78 -2.88 4.94
CA VAL A 81 5.56 -3.98 3.98
C VAL A 81 5.07 -3.43 2.63
N LEU A 82 4.09 -2.52 2.65
CA LEU A 82 3.61 -1.87 1.43
C LEU A 82 4.72 -1.09 0.74
N THR A 83 5.50 -0.31 1.49
CA THR A 83 6.61 0.47 0.91
C THR A 83 7.58 -0.43 0.16
N VAL A 84 8.08 -1.48 0.81
CA VAL A 84 9.07 -2.39 0.22
C VAL A 84 8.47 -3.16 -0.95
N GLY A 85 7.29 -3.77 -0.76
CA GLY A 85 6.64 -4.57 -1.79
C GLY A 85 6.34 -3.75 -3.05
N PHE A 86 5.75 -2.56 -2.90
CA PHE A 86 5.39 -1.74 -4.04
C PHE A 86 6.58 -1.05 -4.71
N THR A 87 7.63 -0.75 -3.95
CA THR A 87 8.90 -0.30 -4.55
C THR A 87 9.53 -1.41 -5.40
N ALA A 88 9.49 -2.66 -4.95
CA ALA A 88 9.95 -3.80 -5.73
C ALA A 88 9.10 -4.04 -6.99
N LEU A 89 7.77 -3.94 -6.87
CA LEU A 89 6.86 -4.03 -8.03
C LEU A 89 7.13 -2.90 -9.03
N LEU A 90 7.40 -1.68 -8.56
CA LEU A 90 7.76 -0.56 -9.43
C LEU A 90 9.11 -0.79 -10.13
N ALA A 91 10.11 -1.28 -9.39
CA ALA A 91 11.44 -1.59 -9.92
C ALA A 91 11.41 -2.66 -11.02
N TYR A 92 10.48 -3.63 -10.91
CA TYR A 92 10.22 -4.60 -11.97
C TYR A 92 9.37 -4.02 -13.11
N GLY A 93 8.32 -3.28 -12.75
CA GLY A 93 7.31 -2.81 -13.69
C GLY A 93 7.76 -1.70 -14.62
N VAL A 94 8.69 -0.83 -14.21
CA VAL A 94 9.23 0.24 -15.08
C VAL A 94 10.04 -0.34 -16.25
N PRO A 95 11.04 -1.22 -16.03
CA PRO A 95 11.70 -1.93 -17.13
C PRO A 95 10.73 -2.74 -17.99
N ALA A 96 9.80 -3.48 -17.37
CA ALA A 96 8.81 -4.29 -18.09
C ALA A 96 7.92 -3.43 -19.02
N ALA A 97 7.60 -2.19 -18.62
CA ALA A 97 6.82 -1.28 -19.45
C ALA A 97 7.63 -0.56 -20.56
N ILE A 98 8.96 -0.60 -20.48
CA ILE A 98 9.88 0.01 -21.46
C ILE A 98 10.30 -1.03 -22.52
N VAL A 99 10.54 -2.27 -22.10
CA VAL A 99 10.93 -3.35 -23.01
C VAL A 99 9.73 -3.73 -23.87
N THR A 100 9.82 -3.50 -25.18
CA THR A 100 8.75 -3.79 -26.15
C THR A 100 8.72 -5.25 -26.62
N ASP A 101 9.77 -6.03 -26.31
CA ASP A 101 9.73 -7.48 -26.54
C ASP A 101 8.86 -8.13 -25.47
N ARG A 102 7.75 -8.71 -25.94
CA ARG A 102 6.80 -9.41 -25.08
C ARG A 102 7.49 -10.62 -24.48
N VAL A 103 7.89 -10.50 -23.21
CA VAL A 103 8.28 -11.65 -22.41
C VAL A 103 7.01 -12.47 -22.18
N ASP A 104 7.09 -13.81 -22.25
CA ASP A 104 5.95 -14.73 -22.02
C ASP A 104 5.15 -14.44 -20.72
N MET A 105 5.74 -13.69 -19.79
CA MET A 105 5.12 -13.20 -18.56
C MET A 105 4.00 -12.18 -18.77
N ASP A 106 3.86 -11.57 -19.96
CA ASP A 106 2.80 -10.60 -20.26
C ASP A 106 1.39 -11.21 -20.13
N HIS A 107 1.26 -12.53 -20.30
CA HIS A 107 -0.02 -13.23 -20.14
C HIS A 107 -0.40 -13.47 -18.67
N VAL A 108 0.60 -13.52 -17.79
CA VAL A 108 0.43 -13.88 -16.37
C VAL A 108 0.48 -12.66 -15.47
N PHE A 109 1.36 -11.72 -15.77
CA PHE A 109 1.61 -10.50 -15.01
C PHE A 109 1.73 -9.27 -15.92
N PRO A 110 0.66 -8.92 -16.67
CA PRO A 110 0.68 -7.74 -17.54
C PRO A 110 0.77 -6.48 -16.68
N ILE A 111 1.92 -5.81 -16.66
CA ILE A 111 2.07 -4.52 -15.96
C ILE A 111 1.97 -3.39 -16.96
N SER A 112 1.02 -2.48 -16.76
CA SER A 112 0.95 -1.23 -17.52
C SER A 112 1.58 -0.06 -16.78
N TRP A 113 1.77 1.06 -17.49
CA TRP A 113 2.13 2.34 -16.87
C TRP A 113 1.13 2.78 -15.78
N ALA A 114 -0.16 2.50 -15.96
CA ALA A 114 -1.16 2.81 -14.94
C ALA A 114 -0.89 2.04 -13.63
N ASP A 115 -0.47 0.78 -13.76
CA ASP A 115 -0.10 -0.06 -12.61
C ASP A 115 1.14 0.47 -11.90
N ASN A 116 2.15 0.90 -12.66
CA ASN A 116 3.34 1.52 -12.08
C ASN A 116 3.01 2.79 -11.28
N VAL A 117 2.12 3.65 -11.80
CA VAL A 117 1.68 4.85 -11.06
C VAL A 117 0.96 4.45 -9.77
N LEU A 118 0.08 3.44 -9.81
CA LEU A 118 -0.60 2.93 -8.64
C LEU A 118 0.40 2.33 -7.62
N HIS A 119 1.41 1.58 -8.08
CA HIS A 119 2.46 1.03 -7.24
C HIS A 119 3.26 2.14 -6.56
N LEU A 120 3.68 3.18 -7.29
CA LEU A 120 4.39 4.31 -6.72
C LEU A 120 3.55 5.04 -5.66
N ALA A 121 2.29 5.35 -5.96
CA ALA A 121 1.39 5.98 -5.00
C ALA A 121 1.23 5.13 -3.72
N THR A 122 1.12 3.81 -3.89
CA THR A 122 0.99 2.88 -2.76
C THR A 122 2.27 2.81 -1.93
N ALA A 123 3.44 2.80 -2.58
CA ALA A 123 4.73 2.84 -1.90
C ALA A 123 4.89 4.13 -1.06
N LEU A 124 4.48 5.29 -1.61
CA LEU A 124 4.52 6.57 -0.90
C LEU A 124 3.58 6.60 0.30
N ILE A 125 2.34 6.10 0.16
CA ILE A 125 1.39 5.99 1.28
C ILE A 125 1.96 5.05 2.36
N GLY A 126 2.49 3.90 1.96
CA GLY A 126 3.17 2.97 2.86
C GLY A 126 4.31 3.65 3.61
N LEU A 127 5.12 4.46 2.93
CA LEU A 127 6.25 5.17 3.51
C LEU A 127 5.80 6.21 4.51
N ILE A 128 4.77 7.02 4.18
CA ILE A 128 4.18 7.99 5.10
C ILE A 128 3.69 7.31 6.38
N VAL A 129 3.02 6.16 6.25
CA VAL A 129 2.52 5.38 7.39
C VAL A 129 3.67 4.73 8.19
N ALA A 130 4.71 4.23 7.53
CA ALA A 130 5.89 3.68 8.21
C ALA A 130 6.64 4.78 9.00
N MET A 131 6.81 5.95 8.38
CA MET A 131 7.51 7.09 8.95
C MET A 131 6.79 7.72 10.15
N SER A 132 5.47 7.52 10.27
CA SER A 132 4.72 8.00 11.43
C SER A 132 5.22 7.40 12.74
N ARG A 133 5.87 6.21 12.72
CA ARG A 133 6.50 5.60 13.90
C ARG A 133 7.72 6.37 14.39
N TYR A 134 8.54 6.89 13.47
CA TYR A 134 9.80 7.55 13.81
C TYR A 134 9.56 8.93 14.42
N ARG A 135 8.56 9.67 13.92
CA ARG A 135 8.08 10.92 14.56
C ARG A 135 7.70 10.77 16.03
N VAL A 136 7.30 9.58 16.49
CA VAL A 136 6.99 9.33 17.90
C VAL A 136 8.25 9.07 18.73
N ARG A 137 9.26 8.39 18.15
CA ARG A 137 10.49 8.02 18.87
C ARG A 137 11.38 9.23 19.14
N ASP A 138 11.46 10.17 18.21
CA ASP A 138 12.31 11.36 18.34
C ASP A 138 11.79 12.35 19.41
N VAL A 139 10.50 12.27 19.75
CA VAL A 139 9.89 13.09 20.80
C VAL A 139 10.16 12.53 22.20
N VAL A 140 10.31 11.22 22.32
CA VAL A 140 10.46 10.51 23.61
C VAL A 140 11.93 10.43 24.05
N ALA A 141 12.85 11.09 23.35
CA ALA A 141 14.22 11.29 23.81
C ALA A 141 14.42 12.70 24.41
N PRO A 142 13.98 12.97 25.66
CA PRO A 142 14.55 14.07 26.43
C PRO A 142 15.92 13.62 26.98
N GLY A 143 16.97 14.34 26.58
CA GLY A 143 18.24 14.51 27.28
C GLY A 143 18.80 13.31 28.05
N ARG A 144 19.85 12.71 27.49
CA ARG A 144 20.99 12.31 28.34
C ARG A 144 21.75 13.56 28.75
#